data_AF-A0A7J7N2Z5-F1
#
_entry.id   AF-A0A7J7N2Z5-F1
#
_cell.length_a   1.000
_cell.length_b   1.000
_cell.length_c   1.000
_cell.angle_alpha   90.00
_cell.angle_beta   90.00
_cell.angle_gamma   90.00
#
_symmetry.space_group_name_H-M   'P 1'
#
loop_
_entity.id
_entity.type
_entity.pdbx_description
1 polymer ?
#
loop_
_entity_poly.entity_id
_entity_poly.type
_entity_poly.pdbx_seq_one_letter_code
_entity_poly.pdbx_strand_id
1 'polypeptide(L)'
;GYLDFNFVLTKAKPVDLTNTSSGTEKVAHAKWIKANKMENFIIPSSIDPIIQGGIAEKGAAKELLDVIKKQFEGSVKERLYSNLSKFFSQKYDGSGNMHSHILKISKLVLTLKELGLTINDKLMVHLVVWSLLKCFEMYQVHCQNQEKTWEMNELIAALVSKEERQKKGKIESAHLIISMKRLSINSQGKKSSKMKVL
;
A
#
# COMPACT_ATOMS: atom_id res chain seq x y z
N GLY A 1 -5.86 31.22 -10.21
CA GLY A 1 -5.95 29.83 -10.71
C GLY A 1 -7.16 29.13 -10.10
N TYR A 2 -7.54 27.93 -10.57
CA TYR A 2 -8.69 27.18 -10.05
C TYR A 2 -8.65 26.96 -8.52
N LEU A 3 -7.44 26.90 -7.94
CA LEU A 3 -7.23 26.79 -6.48
C LEU A 3 -7.68 28.01 -5.67
N ASP A 4 -7.94 29.17 -6.30
CA ASP A 4 -8.32 30.40 -5.58
C ASP A 4 -9.76 30.36 -5.03
N PHE A 5 -10.55 29.34 -5.39
CA PHE A 5 -11.96 29.23 -5.01
C PHE A 5 -12.23 28.17 -3.93
N ASN A 6 -11.36 27.17 -3.78
CA ASN A 6 -11.60 26.00 -2.91
C ASN A 6 -11.70 26.34 -1.41
N PHE A 7 -11.34 27.56 -1.01
CA PHE A 7 -11.45 28.01 0.38
C PHE A 7 -12.89 27.95 0.89
N VAL A 8 -13.91 28.00 0.01
CA VAL A 8 -15.32 27.87 0.42
C VAL A 8 -15.69 26.46 0.88
N LEU A 9 -14.88 25.46 0.54
CA LEU A 9 -15.09 24.06 0.96
C LEU A 9 -14.67 23.84 2.42
N THR A 10 -13.77 24.68 2.94
CA THR A 10 -13.26 24.60 4.32
C THR A 10 -13.81 25.70 5.21
N LYS A 11 -13.93 26.93 4.71
CA LYS A 11 -14.45 28.08 5.46
C LYS A 11 -15.98 28.07 5.55
N ALA A 12 -16.50 28.57 6.67
CA ALA A 12 -17.93 28.73 6.85
C ALA A 12 -18.52 29.75 5.87
N LYS A 13 -19.81 29.60 5.54
CA LYS A 13 -20.57 30.60 4.81
C LYS A 13 -20.56 31.91 5.62
N PRO A 14 -20.26 33.07 5.01
CA PRO A 14 -20.37 34.36 5.68
C PRO A 14 -21.81 34.61 6.12
N VAL A 15 -21.97 35.39 7.20
CA VAL A 15 -23.29 35.86 7.64
C VAL A 15 -23.90 36.72 6.53
N ASP A 16 -25.22 36.62 6.35
CA ASP A 16 -25.93 37.43 5.39
C ASP A 16 -25.76 38.92 5.73
N LEU A 17 -25.57 39.74 4.69
CA LEU A 17 -25.29 41.16 4.86
C LEU A 17 -26.49 41.90 5.48
N THR A 18 -26.20 42.83 6.37
CA THR A 18 -27.20 43.72 7.00
C THR A 18 -26.97 45.17 6.58
N ASN A 19 -27.92 46.06 6.90
CA ASN A 19 -27.81 47.50 6.58
C ASN A 19 -26.61 48.17 7.26
N THR A 20 -26.06 47.57 8.33
CA THR A 20 -24.90 48.07 9.07
C THR A 20 -23.57 47.42 8.63
N SER A 21 -23.60 46.49 7.66
CA SER A 21 -22.39 45.81 7.20
C SER A 21 -21.38 46.78 6.57
N SER A 22 -20.14 46.64 7.01
CA SER A 22 -18.98 47.39 6.52
C SER A 22 -18.66 47.08 5.05
N GLY A 23 -17.92 47.98 4.39
CA GLY A 23 -17.48 47.75 3.01
C GLY A 23 -16.60 46.50 2.85
N THR A 24 -15.78 46.18 3.84
CA THR A 24 -14.94 44.98 3.88
C THR A 24 -15.76 43.69 3.97
N GLU A 25 -16.81 43.67 4.79
CA GLU A 25 -17.74 42.53 4.88
C GLU A 25 -18.48 42.29 3.57
N LYS A 26 -18.94 43.36 2.91
CA LYS A 26 -19.59 43.28 1.60
C LYS A 26 -18.67 42.68 0.53
N VAL A 27 -17.40 43.10 0.50
CA VAL A 27 -16.39 42.55 -0.42
C VAL A 27 -16.11 41.07 -0.13
N ALA A 28 -15.94 40.71 1.14
CA ALA A 28 -15.70 39.32 1.54
C ALA A 28 -16.89 38.40 1.19
N HIS A 29 -18.11 38.87 1.43
CA HIS A 29 -19.34 38.16 1.06
C HIS A 29 -19.41 37.95 -0.46
N ALA A 30 -19.22 39.00 -1.26
CA ALA A 30 -19.21 38.90 -2.72
C ALA A 30 -18.14 37.92 -3.25
N LYS A 31 -16.94 37.96 -2.65
CA LYS A 31 -15.85 37.03 -2.99
C LYS A 31 -16.24 35.58 -2.68
N TRP A 32 -16.86 35.32 -1.53
CA TRP A 32 -17.30 33.98 -1.14
C TRP A 32 -18.40 33.46 -2.09
N ILE A 33 -19.41 34.28 -2.41
CA ILE A 33 -20.50 33.90 -3.32
C ILE A 33 -19.95 33.52 -4.71
N LYS A 34 -19.02 34.32 -5.24
CA LYS A 34 -18.37 34.02 -6.52
C LYS A 34 -17.60 32.70 -6.47
N ALA A 35 -16.83 32.47 -5.40
CA ALA A 35 -16.08 31.23 -5.21
C ALA A 35 -17.00 30.01 -5.05
N ASN A 36 -18.08 30.12 -4.28
CA ASN A 36 -19.07 29.06 -4.10
C ASN A 36 -19.77 28.70 -5.42
N LYS A 37 -20.14 29.69 -6.24
CA LYS A 37 -20.71 29.43 -7.57
C LYS A 37 -19.72 28.69 -8.47
N MET A 38 -18.44 29.03 -8.40
CA MET A 38 -17.40 28.36 -9.18
C MET A 38 -17.19 26.92 -8.73
N GLU A 39 -17.09 26.65 -7.42
CA GLU A 39 -16.94 25.29 -6.90
C GLU A 39 -18.16 24.40 -7.18
N ASN A 40 -19.38 24.96 -7.15
CA ASN A 40 -20.59 24.26 -7.57
C ASN A 40 -20.55 23.80 -9.04
N PHE A 41 -19.73 24.43 -9.88
CA PHE A 41 -19.50 23.98 -11.25
C PHE A 41 -18.32 23.00 -11.34
N ILE A 42 -17.23 23.29 -10.64
CA ILE A 42 -16.00 22.48 -10.67
C ILE A 42 -16.24 21.08 -10.09
N ILE A 43 -16.90 20.96 -8.93
CA ILE A 43 -17.10 19.68 -8.25
C ILE A 43 -17.85 18.69 -9.16
N PRO A 44 -19.05 18.98 -9.69
CA PRO A 44 -19.73 18.06 -10.60
C PRO A 44 -18.94 17.76 -11.87
N SER A 45 -18.25 18.77 -12.44
CA SER A 45 -17.47 18.59 -13.67
C SER A 45 -16.25 17.66 -13.51
N SER A 46 -15.83 17.42 -12.26
CA SER A 46 -14.72 16.51 -11.93
C SER A 46 -15.18 15.07 -11.70
N ILE A 47 -16.48 14.81 -11.78
CA ILE A 47 -17.10 13.51 -11.53
C ILE A 47 -17.54 12.93 -12.88
N ASP A 48 -17.44 11.60 -13.00
CA ASP A 48 -17.94 10.91 -14.17
C ASP A 48 -19.44 11.24 -14.40
N PRO A 49 -19.88 11.59 -15.63
CA PRO A 49 -21.26 11.99 -15.89
C PRO A 49 -22.32 10.97 -15.46
N ILE A 50 -21.99 9.67 -15.50
CA ILE A 50 -22.90 8.59 -15.08
C ILE A 50 -23.11 8.66 -13.56
N ILE A 51 -22.04 8.91 -12.82
CA ILE A 51 -22.09 9.06 -11.35
C ILE A 51 -22.78 10.37 -10.98
N GLN A 52 -22.53 11.43 -11.74
CA GLN A 52 -23.07 12.76 -11.50
C GLN A 52 -24.61 12.76 -11.43
N GLY A 53 -25.28 12.02 -12.33
CA GLY A 53 -26.75 11.93 -12.35
C GLY A 53 -27.39 11.33 -11.08
N GLY A 54 -26.59 10.64 -10.25
CA GLY A 54 -27.04 10.08 -8.97
C GLY A 54 -26.76 10.95 -7.74
N ILE A 55 -26.20 12.15 -7.91
CA ILE A 55 -25.85 13.07 -6.82
C ILE A 55 -26.94 14.13 -6.67
N ALA A 56 -27.45 14.32 -5.45
CA ALA A 56 -28.45 15.35 -5.17
C ALA A 56 -27.85 16.76 -5.30
N GLU A 57 -28.56 17.66 -5.99
CA GLU A 57 -28.16 19.06 -6.11
C GLU A 57 -28.20 19.79 -4.75
N LYS A 58 -27.26 20.72 -4.54
CA LYS A 58 -27.15 21.55 -3.33
C LYS A 58 -26.79 22.99 -3.68
N GLY A 59 -27.22 23.92 -2.82
CA GLY A 59 -26.98 25.35 -3.02
C GLY A 59 -25.54 25.77 -2.70
N ALA A 60 -24.92 25.14 -1.70
CA ALA A 60 -23.53 25.41 -1.33
C ALA A 60 -22.59 24.27 -1.78
N ALA A 61 -21.42 24.64 -2.29
CA ALA A 61 -20.42 23.69 -2.78
C ALA A 61 -19.91 22.75 -1.69
N LYS A 62 -19.82 23.27 -0.46
CA LYS A 62 -19.47 22.45 0.72
C LYS A 62 -20.52 21.37 0.99
N GLU A 63 -21.80 21.72 0.94
CA GLU A 63 -22.89 20.75 1.15
C GLU A 63 -22.91 19.69 0.06
N LEU A 64 -22.68 20.09 -1.20
CA LEU A 64 -22.55 19.17 -2.32
C LEU A 64 -21.40 18.16 -2.07
N LEU A 65 -20.22 18.66 -1.69
CA LEU A 65 -19.07 17.82 -1.38
C LEU A 65 -19.36 16.84 -0.24
N ASP A 66 -20.08 17.28 0.79
CA ASP A 66 -20.44 16.44 1.93
C ASP A 66 -21.45 15.34 1.54
N VAL A 67 -22.41 15.64 0.65
CA VAL A 67 -23.32 14.62 0.07
C VAL A 67 -22.52 13.57 -0.68
N ILE A 68 -21.59 13.98 -1.54
CA ILE A 68 -20.72 13.07 -2.30
C ILE A 68 -19.93 12.18 -1.34
N LYS A 69 -19.24 12.77 -0.36
CA LYS A 69 -18.46 12.01 0.64
C LYS A 69 -19.33 10.97 1.33
N LYS A 70 -20.52 11.35 1.78
CA LYS A 70 -21.46 10.45 2.47
C LYS A 70 -21.92 9.30 1.57
N GLN A 71 -22.20 9.57 0.30
CA GLN A 71 -22.65 8.57 -0.66
C GLN A 71 -21.58 7.49 -0.92
N PHE A 72 -20.30 7.87 -0.94
CA PHE A 72 -19.19 6.95 -1.21
C PHE A 72 -18.49 6.41 0.04
N GLU A 73 -18.85 6.86 1.24
CA GLU A 73 -18.19 6.45 2.49
C GLU A 73 -18.20 4.92 2.68
N GLY A 74 -19.34 4.27 2.40
CA GLY A 74 -19.47 2.82 2.52
C GLY A 74 -18.53 2.06 1.57
N SER A 75 -18.46 2.47 0.31
CA SER A 75 -17.60 1.83 -0.70
C SER A 75 -16.12 2.06 -0.43
N VAL A 76 -15.75 3.24 0.07
CA VAL A 76 -14.37 3.53 0.51
C VAL A 76 -13.99 2.60 1.67
N LYS A 77 -14.85 2.46 2.69
CA LYS A 77 -14.61 1.57 3.83
C LYS A 77 -14.48 0.11 3.38
N GLU A 78 -15.37 -0.36 2.52
CA GLU A 78 -15.31 -1.73 1.98
C GLU A 78 -14.01 -1.98 1.21
N ARG A 79 -13.63 -1.07 0.31
CA ARG A 79 -12.37 -1.14 -0.44
C ARG A 79 -11.16 -1.12 0.50
N LEU A 80 -11.20 -0.32 1.56
CA LEU A 80 -10.14 -0.25 2.56
C LEU A 80 -9.98 -1.60 3.27
N TYR A 81 -11.07 -2.19 3.77
CA TYR A 81 -11.03 -3.51 4.41
C TYR A 81 -10.60 -4.62 3.44
N SER A 82 -11.07 -4.60 2.20
CA SER A 82 -10.66 -5.56 1.17
C SER A 82 -9.15 -5.50 0.90
N ASN A 83 -8.58 -4.30 0.79
CA ASN A 83 -7.15 -4.12 0.59
C ASN A 83 -6.32 -4.50 1.83
N LEU A 84 -6.80 -4.20 3.04
CA LEU A 84 -6.17 -4.65 4.29
C LEU A 84 -6.14 -6.18 4.37
N SER A 85 -7.25 -6.84 4.09
CA SER A 85 -7.34 -8.31 4.07
C SER A 85 -6.37 -8.92 3.04
N LYS A 86 -6.31 -8.35 1.83
CA LYS A 86 -5.32 -8.74 0.82
C LYS A 86 -3.88 -8.53 1.31
N PHE A 87 -3.60 -7.39 1.93
CA PHE A 87 -2.26 -7.10 2.46
C PHE A 87 -1.84 -8.13 3.52
N PHE A 88 -2.69 -8.39 4.54
CA PHE A 88 -2.35 -9.31 5.63
C PHE A 88 -2.25 -10.78 5.20
N SER A 89 -3.01 -11.19 4.18
CA SER A 89 -2.95 -12.55 3.62
C SER A 89 -1.79 -12.75 2.64
N GLN A 90 -1.29 -11.70 2.01
CA GLN A 90 -0.19 -11.74 1.06
C GLN A 90 1.16 -11.75 1.79
N LYS A 91 1.59 -12.95 2.18
CA LYS A 91 2.97 -13.19 2.62
C LYS A 91 3.79 -13.76 1.48
N TYR A 92 5.05 -13.36 1.40
CA TYR A 92 5.99 -14.07 0.54
C TYR A 92 6.15 -15.49 1.10
N ASP A 93 6.06 -16.49 0.22
CA ASP A 93 6.16 -17.91 0.56
C ASP A 93 7.50 -18.53 0.12
N GLY A 94 8.36 -17.73 -0.52
CA GLY A 94 9.69 -18.13 -0.96
C GLY A 94 9.68 -18.73 -2.36
N SER A 95 8.52 -18.72 -3.02
CA SER A 95 8.33 -19.14 -4.40
C SER A 95 8.18 -17.91 -5.31
N GLY A 96 8.67 -18.03 -6.54
CA GLY A 96 8.59 -16.95 -7.53
C GLY A 96 9.51 -15.74 -7.25
N ASN A 97 9.27 -14.67 -7.99
CA ASN A 97 10.13 -13.48 -8.03
C ASN A 97 9.82 -12.51 -6.85
N MET A 98 10.81 -12.28 -5.98
CA MET A 98 10.67 -11.41 -4.81
C MET A 98 10.38 -9.95 -5.19
N HIS A 99 11.01 -9.42 -6.24
CA HIS A 99 10.79 -8.05 -6.70
C HIS A 99 9.32 -7.84 -7.13
N SER A 100 8.71 -8.82 -7.80
CA SER A 100 7.28 -8.81 -8.13
C SER A 100 6.41 -8.78 -6.88
N HIS A 101 6.76 -9.55 -5.85
CA HIS A 101 6.05 -9.52 -4.57
C HIS A 101 6.14 -8.14 -3.89
N ILE A 102 7.34 -7.53 -3.84
CA ILE A 102 7.56 -6.20 -3.26
C ILE A 102 6.71 -5.14 -3.98
N LEU A 103 6.69 -5.15 -5.31
CA LEU A 103 5.87 -4.21 -6.09
C LEU A 103 4.38 -4.39 -5.80
N LYS A 104 3.91 -5.63 -5.68
CA LYS A 104 2.51 -5.93 -5.37
C LYS A 104 2.11 -5.41 -3.99
N ILE A 105 2.95 -5.62 -2.98
CA ILE A 105 2.70 -5.14 -1.62
C ILE A 105 2.79 -3.61 -1.54
N SER A 106 3.78 -3.01 -2.23
CA SER A 106 3.92 -1.56 -2.31
C SER A 106 2.68 -0.91 -2.92
N LYS A 107 2.14 -1.50 -4.00
CA LYS A 107 0.88 -1.04 -4.61
C LYS A 107 -0.29 -1.10 -3.62
N LEU A 108 -0.41 -2.17 -2.84
CA LEU A 108 -1.45 -2.28 -1.81
C LEU A 108 -1.30 -1.18 -0.74
N VAL A 109 -0.08 -0.95 -0.23
CA VAL A 109 0.17 0.09 0.78
C VAL A 109 -0.14 1.49 0.25
N LEU A 110 0.25 1.80 -1.00
CA LEU A 110 -0.10 3.07 -1.64
C LEU A 110 -1.61 3.22 -1.80
N THR A 111 -2.31 2.16 -2.21
CA THR A 111 -3.77 2.18 -2.36
C THR A 111 -4.45 2.43 -1.00
N LEU A 112 -3.94 1.84 0.09
CA LEU A 112 -4.44 2.10 1.45
C LEU A 112 -4.26 3.57 1.85
N LYS A 113 -3.10 4.17 1.52
CA LYS A 113 -2.83 5.59 1.76
C LYS A 113 -3.81 6.49 0.99
N GLU A 114 -4.08 6.19 -0.27
CA GLU A 114 -5.07 6.90 -1.10
C GLU A 114 -6.50 6.79 -0.55
N LEU A 115 -6.85 5.66 0.08
CA LEU A 115 -8.14 5.44 0.73
C LEU A 115 -8.25 6.11 2.13
N GLY A 116 -7.24 6.86 2.55
CA GLY A 116 -7.27 7.68 3.78
C GLY A 116 -6.57 7.08 4.99
N LEU A 117 -5.88 5.93 4.87
CA LEU A 117 -5.01 5.45 5.95
C LEU A 117 -3.76 6.33 6.06
N THR A 118 -3.49 6.83 7.27
CA THR A 118 -2.28 7.60 7.54
C THR A 118 -1.08 6.67 7.66
N ILE A 119 -0.39 6.45 6.54
CA ILE A 119 0.82 5.63 6.46
C ILE A 119 1.98 6.54 6.08
N ASN A 120 2.91 6.74 7.02
CA ASN A 120 4.16 7.44 6.75
C ASN A 120 5.16 6.50 6.03
N ASP A 121 6.17 7.09 5.39
CA ASP A 121 7.09 6.35 4.52
C ASP A 121 7.90 5.31 5.32
N LYS A 122 8.24 5.60 6.58
CA LYS A 122 8.89 4.64 7.50
C LYS A 122 8.01 3.41 7.75
N LEU A 123 6.72 3.61 8.05
CA LEU A 123 5.77 2.53 8.26
C LEU A 123 5.55 1.73 6.98
N MET A 124 5.50 2.38 5.82
CA MET A 124 5.42 1.71 4.53
C MET A 124 6.57 0.73 4.32
N VAL A 125 7.82 1.14 4.60
CA VAL A 125 8.99 0.24 4.54
C VAL A 125 8.80 -0.94 5.48
N HIS A 126 8.44 -0.71 6.75
CA HIS A 126 8.21 -1.80 7.71
C HIS A 126 7.11 -2.77 7.28
N LEU A 127 6.03 -2.29 6.64
CA LEU A 127 4.94 -3.12 6.14
C LEU A 127 5.39 -4.02 4.97
N VAL A 128 6.20 -3.48 4.06
CA VAL A 128 6.80 -4.26 2.95
C VAL A 128 7.76 -5.31 3.50
N VAL A 129 8.62 -4.95 4.46
CA VAL A 129 9.48 -5.93 5.14
C VAL A 129 8.66 -7.02 5.80
N TRP A 130 7.58 -6.63 6.50
CA TRP A 130 6.73 -7.55 7.23
C TRP A 130 6.08 -8.60 6.32
N SER A 131 5.71 -8.25 5.09
CA SER A 131 5.15 -9.22 4.13
C SER A 131 6.19 -10.29 3.70
N LEU A 132 7.48 -9.93 3.71
CA LEU A 132 8.59 -10.82 3.36
C LEU A 132 9.03 -11.74 4.52
N LEU A 133 8.74 -11.36 5.76
CA LEU A 133 9.26 -12.04 6.96
C LEU A 133 8.84 -13.51 7.10
N LYS A 134 7.78 -13.98 6.45
CA LYS A 134 7.37 -15.40 6.52
C LYS A 134 8.39 -16.35 5.84
N CYS A 135 9.20 -15.85 4.91
CA CYS A 135 10.36 -16.58 4.35
C CYS A 135 11.64 -16.44 5.18
N PHE A 136 11.58 -15.63 6.23
CA PHE A 136 12.73 -15.18 7.01
C PHE A 136 12.47 -15.29 8.51
N GLU A 137 11.80 -16.37 8.94
CA GLU A 137 11.59 -16.67 10.37
C GLU A 137 12.91 -16.64 11.17
N MET A 138 14.04 -17.02 10.54
CA MET A 138 15.37 -16.96 11.14
C MET A 138 15.95 -15.52 11.26
N TYR A 139 15.36 -14.53 10.60
CA TYR A 139 15.81 -13.12 10.57
C TYR A 139 14.93 -12.18 11.39
N GLN A 140 13.75 -12.63 11.81
CA GLN A 140 12.86 -11.87 12.69
C GLN A 140 13.59 -11.44 13.98
N VAL A 141 14.41 -12.34 14.54
CA VAL A 141 15.29 -12.09 15.70
C VAL A 141 16.41 -11.09 15.39
N HIS A 142 16.94 -11.07 14.15
CA HIS A 142 18.05 -10.18 13.76
C HIS A 142 17.60 -8.76 13.43
N CYS A 143 16.47 -8.61 12.74
CA CYS A 143 15.87 -7.30 12.45
C CYS A 143 15.28 -6.63 13.70
N GLN A 144 14.70 -7.39 14.63
CA GLN A 144 14.16 -6.83 15.88
C GLN A 144 15.26 -6.37 16.86
N ASN A 145 16.46 -6.97 16.79
CA ASN A 145 17.58 -6.65 17.69
C ASN A 145 18.52 -5.55 17.17
N GLN A 146 18.32 -5.05 15.94
CA GLN A 146 19.09 -3.92 15.43
C GLN A 146 18.20 -2.66 15.42
N GLU A 147 18.55 -1.66 16.24
CA GLU A 147 17.99 -0.29 16.23
C GLU A 147 18.34 0.50 14.95
N LYS A 148 18.46 -0.16 13.79
CA LYS A 148 18.82 0.47 12.53
C LYS A 148 17.56 0.89 11.77
N THR A 149 17.42 2.18 11.48
CA THR A 149 16.47 2.68 10.49
C THR A 149 16.95 2.32 9.10
N TRP A 150 16.25 1.41 8.42
CA TRP A 150 16.60 0.96 7.08
C TRP A 150 15.94 1.86 6.03
N GLU A 151 16.74 2.37 5.11
CA GLU A 151 16.24 3.00 3.88
C GLU A 151 15.79 1.91 2.87
N MET A 152 14.81 2.23 2.01
CA MET A 152 14.21 1.25 1.07
C MET A 152 15.26 0.59 0.17
N ASN A 153 16.26 1.34 -0.28
CA ASN A 153 17.32 0.83 -1.15
C ASN A 153 18.26 -0.13 -0.43
N GLU A 154 18.57 0.14 0.84
CA GLU A 154 19.39 -0.76 1.68
C GLU A 154 18.64 -2.07 1.95
N LEU A 155 17.33 -1.96 2.16
CA LEU A 155 16.46 -3.11 2.34
C LEU A 155 16.45 -3.99 1.08
N ILE A 156 16.27 -3.39 -0.10
CA ILE A 156 16.28 -4.12 -1.39
C ILE A 156 17.64 -4.81 -1.58
N ALA A 157 18.76 -4.12 -1.34
CA ALA A 157 20.09 -4.69 -1.50
C ALA A 157 20.34 -5.87 -0.52
N ALA A 158 19.95 -5.71 0.74
CA ALA A 158 20.07 -6.77 1.75
C ALA A 158 19.22 -7.99 1.40
N LEU A 159 18.00 -7.77 0.88
CA LEU A 159 17.09 -8.84 0.46
C LEU A 159 17.59 -9.60 -0.77
N VAL A 160 18.08 -8.89 -1.80
CA VAL A 160 18.65 -9.49 -3.02
C VAL A 160 19.86 -10.35 -2.70
N SER A 161 20.83 -9.83 -1.93
CA SER A 161 22.02 -10.57 -1.51
C SER A 161 21.67 -11.84 -0.71
N LYS A 162 20.53 -11.84 -0.03
CA LYS A 162 20.07 -12.97 0.76
C LYS A 162 19.32 -14.01 -0.07
N GLU A 163 18.51 -13.59 -1.05
CA GLU A 163 17.91 -14.48 -2.03
C GLU A 163 18.98 -15.30 -2.77
N GLU A 164 20.08 -14.65 -3.17
CA GLU A 164 21.23 -15.31 -3.80
C GLU A 164 21.88 -16.35 -2.87
N ARG A 165 22.11 -16.00 -1.60
CA ARG A 165 22.66 -16.94 -0.61
C ARG A 165 21.74 -18.13 -0.36
N GLN A 166 20.42 -17.90 -0.31
CA GLN A 166 19.45 -18.98 -0.12
C GLN A 166 19.37 -19.92 -1.33
N LYS A 167 19.42 -19.38 -2.56
CA LYS A 167 19.52 -20.18 -3.78
C LYS A 167 20.79 -21.04 -3.77
N LYS A 168 21.92 -20.46 -3.39
CA LYS A 168 23.20 -21.16 -3.30
C LYS A 168 23.17 -22.29 -2.26
N GLY A 169 22.64 -22.02 -1.06
CA GLY A 169 22.49 -23.02 -0.01
C GLY A 169 21.56 -24.19 -0.38
N LYS A 170 20.46 -23.93 -1.10
CA LYS A 170 19.57 -25.00 -1.62
C LYS A 170 20.28 -25.88 -2.66
N ILE A 171 21.09 -25.29 -3.52
CA ILE A 171 21.90 -26.03 -4.51
C ILE A 171 22.95 -26.90 -3.79
N GLU A 172 23.66 -26.34 -2.81
CA GLU A 172 24.67 -27.07 -2.03
C GLU A 172 24.08 -28.24 -1.23
N SER A 173 22.90 -28.06 -0.62
CA SER A 173 22.19 -29.14 0.09
C SER A 173 21.73 -30.25 -0.86
N ALA A 174 21.21 -29.89 -2.04
CA ALA A 174 20.83 -30.86 -3.06
C ALA A 174 22.04 -31.65 -3.57
N HIS A 175 23.19 -31.00 -3.78
CA HIS A 175 24.44 -31.65 -4.15
C HIS A 175 24.93 -32.62 -3.06
N LEU A 176 24.83 -32.25 -1.78
CA LEU A 176 25.17 -33.13 -0.66
C LEU A 176 24.27 -34.37 -0.61
N ILE A 177 22.96 -34.21 -0.79
CA ILE A 177 22.00 -35.32 -0.80
C ILE A 177 22.27 -36.28 -1.99
N ILE A 178 22.56 -35.73 -3.17
CA ILE A 178 22.93 -36.53 -4.36
C ILE A 178 24.23 -37.29 -4.10
N SER A 179 25.22 -36.63 -3.48
CA SER A 179 26.51 -37.23 -3.16
C SER A 179 26.38 -38.34 -2.13
N MET A 180 25.58 -38.14 -1.07
CA MET A 180 25.25 -39.17 -0.07
C MET A 180 24.52 -40.36 -0.70
N LYS A 181 23.56 -40.14 -1.61
CA LYS A 181 22.91 -41.23 -2.35
C LYS A 181 23.89 -42.03 -3.20
N ARG A 182 24.81 -41.38 -3.93
CA ARG A 182 25.86 -42.08 -4.72
C ARG A 182 26.79 -42.91 -3.83
N LEU A 183 27.21 -42.37 -2.68
CA LEU A 183 28.03 -43.11 -1.71
C LEU A 183 27.30 -44.34 -1.15
N SER A 184 25.99 -44.20 -0.87
CA SER A 184 25.15 -45.31 -0.40
C SER A 184 24.98 -46.41 -1.45
N ILE A 185 24.79 -46.06 -2.73
CA ILE A 185 24.66 -47.03 -3.84
C ILE A 185 25.99 -47.79 -4.07
N ASN A 186 27.14 -47.11 -4.04
CA ASN A 186 28.45 -47.75 -4.18
C ASN A 186 28.80 -48.69 -3.02
N SER A 187 28.23 -48.48 -1.83
CA SER A 187 28.44 -49.36 -0.67
C SER A 187 27.66 -50.68 -0.76
N GLN A 188 26.54 -50.72 -1.50
CA GLN A 188 25.75 -51.93 -1.73
C GLN A 188 26.36 -52.82 -2.84
N GLY A 189 27.01 -52.22 -3.84
CA GLY A 189 27.70 -52.96 -4.92
C GLY A 189 28.95 -53.74 -4.47
N LYS A 190 29.61 -53.33 -3.38
CA LYS A 190 30.85 -54.00 -2.87
C LYS A 190 30.60 -55.22 -1.98
N LYS A 191 29.37 -55.50 -1.54
CA LYS A 191 29.06 -56.66 -0.68
C LYS A 191 28.78 -57.98 -1.45
N SER A 192 28.76 -57.97 -2.78
CA SER A 192 28.37 -59.14 -3.60
C SER A 192 29.53 -60.03 -4.11
N SER A 193 30.80 -59.75 -3.76
CA SER A 193 31.95 -60.45 -4.38
C SER A 193 32.81 -61.29 -3.43
N LYS A 194 32.30 -61.71 -2.26
CA LYS A 194 32.99 -62.71 -1.42
C LYS A 194 32.05 -63.84 -1.00
N MET A 195 31.77 -64.74 -1.93
CA MET A 195 31.59 -66.16 -1.61
C MET A 195 31.76 -67.01 -2.87
N LYS A 196 32.98 -67.50 -3.05
CA LYS A 196 33.28 -68.71 -3.84
C LYS A 196 34.50 -69.36 -3.20
N VAL A 197 34.52 -70.70 -3.22
CA VAL A 197 35.58 -71.61 -2.76
C VAL A 197 35.54 -71.82 -1.24
N LEU A 198 35.31 -73.00 -0.67
CA LEU A 198 35.47 -74.41 -1.07
C LEU A 198 34.22 -75.23 -0.73
#